data_AF-A0A958YA14-F1
#
_entry.id   AF-A0A958YA14-F1
#
_cell.length_a   1.000
_cell.length_b   1.000
_cell.length_c   1.000
_cell.angle_alpha   90.00
_cell.angle_beta   90.00
_cell.angle_gamma   90.00
#
_symmetry.space_group_name_H-M   'P 1'
#
loop_
_entity.id
_entity.type
_entity.pdbx_description
1 polymer ?
#
loop_
_entity_poly.entity_id
_entity_poly.type
_entity_poly.pdbx_seq_one_letter_code
_entity_poly.pdbx_strand_id
1 'polypeptide(L)'
;MISAKGYQKHIDLRWEKVTDSLTHYVRIFRKGSQDSEFKYIGVQDPWISGYTDFVGDSKDNFTYRISFLSRDYSTTSFSNELESKTKEMTDEQLLDMVQESHFRYYWDGAEPHSGLALENIPGRTTMIATGASGFGIMAIVVGVKRGFITRDEASQRLLKIVRYLSTADRFHGAFPHFLDGQTGKVVPFFGQRDNGADLVETSFLMQGLLVAKEFFDEENSEEIEISSTIEKLWQEIEWDWFRQESSPGFLTWHWSPDQYWTIDHQLIGWNETMITYFLAIASPTHSVPASMYYSGWASQSEKAQQYRKNWGKTEDGSMYTNGNTYYGITLPVGVSNGGPLFFIHYSYFALDPHKLTDAYVNYFDNNQRIAQINQNYCIDNPENHLGYGEDFWGLTASDGPYGYSADEPNV
;
A
#
# COMPACT_ATOMS: atom_id res chain seq x y z
N MET A 1 -5.99 8.50 28.60
CA MET A 1 -6.56 7.86 27.39
C MET A 1 -7.45 8.86 26.70
N ILE A 2 -7.54 8.78 25.37
CA ILE A 2 -8.35 9.68 24.53
C ILE A 2 -9.72 9.05 24.23
N SER A 3 -9.75 7.79 23.77
CA SER A 3 -11.00 7.14 23.36
C SER A 3 -10.97 5.62 23.55
N ALA A 4 -12.17 5.04 23.65
CA ALA A 4 -12.42 3.60 23.60
C ALA A 4 -13.62 3.36 22.65
N LYS A 5 -13.35 2.92 21.42
CA LYS A 5 -14.34 2.78 20.35
C LYS A 5 -14.71 1.32 20.13
N GLY A 6 -15.95 0.96 20.44
CA GLY A 6 -16.47 -0.39 20.25
C GLY A 6 -16.97 -0.64 18.82
N TYR A 7 -16.52 -1.77 18.28
CA TYR A 7 -16.95 -2.36 17.01
C TYR A 7 -17.67 -3.69 17.27
N GLN A 8 -17.79 -4.55 16.28
CA GLN A 8 -18.55 -5.79 16.41
C GLN A 8 -17.88 -6.82 17.30
N LYS A 9 -16.57 -7.00 17.14
CA LYS A 9 -15.81 -8.04 17.86
C LYS A 9 -14.67 -7.49 18.71
N HIS A 10 -14.44 -6.18 18.67
CA HIS A 10 -13.31 -5.57 19.35
C HIS A 10 -13.59 -4.15 19.83
N ILE A 11 -12.72 -3.67 20.71
CA ILE A 11 -12.70 -2.28 21.18
C ILE A 11 -11.31 -1.71 20.89
N ASP A 12 -11.26 -0.60 20.16
CA ASP A 12 -10.04 0.14 19.92
C ASP A 12 -9.84 1.21 20.99
N LEU A 13 -8.72 1.10 21.70
CA LEU A 13 -8.25 2.07 22.68
C LEU A 13 -7.26 3.01 22.01
N ARG A 14 -7.34 4.30 22.36
CA ARG A 14 -6.40 5.33 21.90
C ARG A 14 -5.94 6.20 23.05
N TRP A 15 -4.69 6.64 22.98
CA TRP A 15 -4.09 7.58 23.93
C TRP A 15 -3.18 8.57 23.21
N GLU A 16 -2.74 9.60 23.93
CA GLU A 16 -1.79 10.58 23.40
C GLU A 16 -0.43 9.92 23.16
N LYS A 17 0.32 10.42 22.19
CA LYS A 17 1.67 9.92 21.90
C LYS A 17 2.52 9.93 23.17
N VAL A 18 3.13 8.79 23.48
CA VAL A 18 4.04 8.67 24.63
C VAL A 18 5.32 9.45 24.31
N THR A 19 5.61 10.47 25.12
CA THR A 19 6.80 11.34 24.96
C THR A 19 7.92 11.02 25.94
N ASP A 20 7.61 10.29 27.01
CA ASP A 20 8.60 9.87 28.01
C ASP A 20 9.47 8.74 27.46
N SER A 21 10.74 9.04 27.22
CA SER A 21 11.73 8.08 26.70
C SER A 21 12.08 6.96 27.68
N LEU A 22 11.70 7.09 28.96
CA LEU A 22 11.87 6.04 29.96
C LEU A 22 10.76 4.99 29.91
N THR A 23 9.66 5.27 29.24
CA THR A 23 8.57 4.30 29.07
C THR A 23 9.05 3.13 28.20
N HIS A 24 8.99 1.93 28.77
CA HIS A 24 9.27 0.70 28.06
C HIS A 24 8.01 0.15 27.39
N TYR A 25 6.88 0.13 28.10
CA TYR A 25 5.60 -0.35 27.59
C TYR A 25 4.43 0.44 28.16
N VAL A 26 3.35 0.53 27.38
CA VAL A 26 2.02 0.90 27.87
C VAL A 26 1.31 -0.37 28.29
N ARG A 27 0.89 -0.46 29.55
CA ARG A 27 0.11 -1.61 30.08
C ARG A 27 -1.38 -1.33 29.95
N ILE A 28 -2.13 -2.31 29.48
CA ILE A 28 -3.57 -2.20 29.26
C ILE A 28 -4.31 -3.07 30.27
N PHE A 29 -5.32 -2.47 30.90
CA PHE A 29 -6.18 -3.12 31.88
C PHE A 29 -7.64 -3.00 31.47
N ARG A 30 -8.40 -4.06 31.71
CA ARG A 30 -9.83 -4.17 31.40
C ARG A 30 -10.61 -4.71 32.58
N LYS A 31 -11.82 -4.21 32.78
CA LYS A 31 -12.81 -4.73 33.73
C LYS A 31 -14.13 -4.94 32.99
N GLY A 32 -14.64 -6.18 32.96
CA GLY A 32 -16.00 -6.47 32.48
C GLY A 32 -17.06 -6.10 33.51
N SER A 33 -18.35 -6.10 33.13
CA SER A 33 -19.44 -5.66 34.03
C SER A 33 -19.60 -6.55 35.26
N GLN A 34 -19.22 -7.83 35.16
CA GLN A 34 -19.28 -8.81 36.24
C GLN A 34 -17.96 -8.93 37.01
N ASP A 35 -16.90 -8.26 36.56
CA ASP A 35 -15.59 -8.33 37.19
C ASP A 35 -15.53 -7.38 38.40
N SER A 36 -15.10 -7.90 39.55
CA SER A 36 -14.88 -7.07 40.75
C SER A 36 -13.64 -6.19 40.65
N GLU A 37 -12.67 -6.55 39.80
CA GLU A 37 -11.37 -5.88 39.68
C GLU A 37 -10.91 -5.78 38.21
N PHE A 38 -10.01 -4.83 37.94
CA PHE A 38 -9.35 -4.72 36.63
C PHE A 38 -8.34 -5.85 36.42
N LYS A 39 -8.42 -6.51 35.27
CA LYS A 39 -7.46 -7.51 34.79
C LYS A 39 -6.46 -6.86 33.84
N TYR A 40 -5.20 -7.26 33.94
CA TYR A 40 -4.18 -6.94 32.94
C TYR A 40 -4.42 -7.79 31.68
N ILE A 41 -4.53 -7.16 30.50
CA ILE A 41 -4.85 -7.85 29.24
C ILE A 41 -3.72 -7.80 28.21
N GLY A 42 -2.75 -6.91 28.38
CA GLY A 42 -1.61 -6.83 27.47
C GLY A 42 -0.75 -5.60 27.66
N VAL A 43 0.27 -5.49 26.81
CA VAL A 43 1.12 -4.32 26.65
C VAL A 43 1.12 -3.85 25.20
N GLN A 44 1.47 -2.59 25.02
CA GLN A 44 1.76 -1.98 23.73
C GLN A 44 3.09 -1.24 23.79
N ASP A 45 3.82 -1.26 22.68
CA ASP A 45 5.03 -0.48 22.51
C ASP A 45 4.73 1.03 22.51
N PRO A 46 5.58 1.87 23.14
CA PRO A 46 5.29 3.29 23.35
C PRO A 46 5.21 4.11 22.05
N TRP A 47 5.76 3.60 20.94
CA TRP A 47 5.65 4.26 19.63
C TRP A 47 4.29 4.03 18.95
N ILE A 48 3.45 3.13 19.48
CA ILE A 48 2.09 2.89 19.00
C ILE A 48 1.09 3.48 20.02
N SER A 49 0.28 4.43 19.57
CA SER A 49 -0.68 5.15 20.42
C SER A 49 -2.07 4.50 20.46
N GLY A 50 -2.14 3.17 20.43
CA GLY A 50 -3.41 2.45 20.46
C GLY A 50 -3.28 0.95 20.71
N TYR A 51 -4.40 0.33 21.09
CA TYR A 51 -4.52 -1.10 21.36
C TYR A 51 -5.88 -1.62 20.93
N THR A 52 -5.90 -2.75 20.25
CA THR A 52 -7.13 -3.43 19.79
C THR A 52 -7.41 -4.60 20.72
N ASP A 53 -8.44 -4.48 21.56
CA ASP A 53 -8.91 -5.56 22.42
C ASP A 53 -9.98 -6.38 21.69
N PHE A 54 -9.60 -7.55 21.16
CA PHE A 54 -10.54 -8.47 20.53
C PHE A 54 -11.29 -9.27 21.60
N VAL A 55 -12.59 -8.97 21.75
CA VAL A 55 -13.48 -9.55 22.76
C VAL A 55 -14.45 -10.58 22.17
N GLY A 56 -14.36 -10.86 20.87
CA GLY A 56 -15.19 -11.83 20.17
C GLY A 56 -16.67 -11.47 20.21
N ASP A 57 -17.53 -12.46 20.46
CA ASP A 57 -19.00 -12.28 20.50
C ASP A 57 -19.52 -11.71 21.84
N SER A 58 -18.63 -11.28 22.74
CA SER A 58 -19.04 -10.72 24.02
C SER A 58 -19.93 -9.50 23.81
N LYS A 59 -21.04 -9.44 24.56
CA LYS A 59 -21.96 -8.29 24.64
C LYS A 59 -21.79 -7.50 25.93
N ASP A 60 -20.68 -7.73 26.63
CA ASP A 60 -20.37 -7.08 27.90
C ASP A 60 -19.99 -5.61 27.71
N ASN A 61 -20.21 -4.80 28.74
CA ASN A 61 -19.61 -3.47 28.85
C ASN A 61 -18.21 -3.61 29.48
N PHE A 62 -17.23 -2.97 28.86
CA PHE A 62 -15.85 -3.02 29.30
C PHE A 62 -15.36 -1.64 29.70
N THR A 63 -14.76 -1.56 30.88
CA THR A 63 -14.03 -0.38 31.33
C THR A 63 -12.54 -0.61 31.17
N TYR A 64 -11.82 0.38 30.64
CA TYR A 64 -10.39 0.33 30.36
C TYR A 64 -9.63 1.41 31.10
N ARG A 65 -8.37 1.11 31.42
CA ARG A 65 -7.37 2.08 31.86
C ARG A 65 -5.97 1.60 31.49
N ILE A 66 -5.03 2.53 31.40
CA ILE A 66 -3.63 2.23 31.10
C ILE A 66 -2.70 2.75 32.20
N SER A 67 -1.48 2.20 32.23
CA SER A 67 -0.35 2.75 33.00
C SER A 67 0.93 2.57 32.18
N PHE A 68 1.93 3.41 32.38
CA PHE A 68 3.23 3.22 31.73
C PHE A 68 4.16 2.41 32.63
N LEU A 69 4.94 1.53 32.01
CA LEU A 69 5.94 0.66 32.63
C LEU A 69 7.31 1.06 32.12
N SER A 70 8.25 1.38 33.01
CA SER A 70 9.65 1.64 32.67
C SER A 70 10.49 0.36 32.70
N ARG A 71 11.74 0.45 32.23
CA ARG A 71 12.69 -0.69 32.16
C ARG A 71 13.12 -1.24 33.52
N ASP A 72 13.01 -0.44 34.58
CA ASP A 72 13.25 -0.84 35.97
C ASP A 72 11.98 -1.37 36.67
N TYR A 73 10.91 -1.62 35.90
CA TYR A 73 9.61 -2.10 36.36
C TYR A 73 8.83 -1.13 37.25
N SER A 74 9.21 0.15 37.29
CA SER A 74 8.37 1.18 37.89
C SER A 74 7.12 1.43 37.05
N THR A 75 6.00 1.75 37.71
CA THR A 75 4.72 2.02 37.03
C THR A 75 4.19 3.38 37.41
N THR A 76 3.65 4.10 36.44
CA THR A 76 2.89 5.32 36.69
C THR A 76 1.56 5.01 37.38
N SER A 77 0.88 6.05 37.89
CA SER A 77 -0.55 5.94 38.21
C SER A 77 -1.36 5.59 36.95
N PHE A 78 -2.54 5.03 37.16
CA PHE A 78 -3.46 4.73 36.07
C PHE A 78 -3.99 6.02 35.42
N SER A 79 -4.33 5.92 34.13
CA SER A 79 -5.08 6.94 33.40
C SER A 79 -6.50 7.09 33.93
N ASN A 80 -7.23 8.07 33.37
CA ASN A 80 -8.69 8.05 33.39
C ASN A 80 -9.24 6.70 32.86
N GLU A 81 -10.42 6.33 33.34
CA GLU A 81 -11.15 5.16 32.90
C GLU A 81 -12.05 5.53 31.71
N LEU A 82 -12.13 4.67 30.69
CA LEU A 82 -13.07 4.80 29.59
C LEU A 82 -13.89 3.53 29.45
N GLU A 83 -15.21 3.68 29.27
CA GLU A 83 -16.13 2.57 29.07
C GLU A 83 -16.50 2.48 27.58
N SER A 84 -16.58 1.25 27.07
CA SER A 84 -17.09 0.96 25.74
C SER A 84 -17.71 -0.43 25.70
N LYS A 85 -18.44 -0.72 24.63
CA LYS A 85 -19.06 -2.02 24.40
C LYS A 85 -19.09 -2.33 22.92
N THR A 86 -19.11 -3.62 22.59
CA THR A 86 -19.34 -4.04 21.21
C THR A 86 -20.76 -3.72 20.76
N LYS A 87 -20.96 -3.69 19.44
CA LYS A 87 -22.26 -3.47 18.82
C LYS A 87 -22.35 -4.29 17.53
N GLU A 88 -23.52 -4.83 17.23
CA GLU A 88 -23.77 -5.43 15.90
C GLU A 88 -23.51 -4.38 14.81
N MET A 89 -22.92 -4.81 13.70
CA MET A 89 -22.56 -3.94 12.59
C MET A 89 -23.15 -4.45 11.28
N THR A 90 -23.58 -3.52 10.43
CA THR A 90 -23.88 -3.81 9.03
C THR A 90 -22.59 -3.96 8.22
N ASP A 91 -22.66 -4.52 7.02
CA ASP A 91 -21.50 -4.60 6.12
C ASP A 91 -20.90 -3.23 5.83
N GLU A 92 -21.72 -2.19 5.61
CA GLU A 92 -21.24 -0.81 5.46
C GLU A 92 -20.43 -0.33 6.68
N GLN A 93 -20.87 -0.67 7.89
CA GLN A 93 -20.12 -0.30 9.10
C GLN A 93 -18.83 -1.12 9.23
N LEU A 94 -18.83 -2.39 8.79
CA LEU A 94 -17.62 -3.21 8.74
C LEU A 94 -16.64 -2.65 7.71
N LEU A 95 -17.11 -2.18 6.55
CA LEU A 95 -16.30 -1.50 5.55
C LEU A 95 -15.71 -0.21 6.13
N ASP A 96 -16.51 0.64 6.78
CA ASP A 96 -16.01 1.86 7.44
C ASP A 96 -14.92 1.52 8.48
N MET A 97 -15.12 0.48 9.29
CA MET A 97 -14.15 0.01 10.28
C MET A 97 -12.85 -0.47 9.63
N VAL A 98 -12.94 -1.30 8.59
CA VAL A 98 -11.77 -1.83 7.87
C VAL A 98 -11.01 -0.69 7.21
N GLN A 99 -11.72 0.24 6.55
CA GLN A 99 -11.13 1.42 5.92
C GLN A 99 -10.43 2.31 6.96
N GLU A 100 -11.08 2.61 8.09
CA GLU A 100 -10.46 3.42 9.15
C GLU A 100 -9.24 2.73 9.75
N SER A 101 -9.31 1.41 9.98
CA SER A 101 -8.19 0.64 10.51
C SER A 101 -6.96 0.69 9.61
N HIS A 102 -7.13 0.51 8.30
CA HIS A 102 -6.03 0.58 7.34
C HIS A 102 -5.56 2.03 7.14
N PHE A 103 -6.47 3.00 7.12
CA PHE A 103 -6.14 4.43 7.06
C PHE A 103 -5.19 4.85 8.20
N ARG A 104 -5.36 4.32 9.41
CA ARG A 104 -4.49 4.64 10.55
C ARG A 104 -3.02 4.28 10.32
N TYR A 105 -2.72 3.29 9.47
CA TYR A 105 -1.34 3.00 9.07
C TYR A 105 -0.69 4.24 8.41
N TYR A 106 -1.39 4.85 7.45
CA TYR A 106 -0.92 6.01 6.70
C TYR A 106 -1.11 7.33 7.44
N TRP A 107 -1.96 7.36 8.48
CA TRP A 107 -2.22 8.56 9.24
C TRP A 107 -1.40 8.64 10.53
N ASP A 108 -1.63 7.69 11.44
CA ASP A 108 -0.97 7.63 12.75
C ASP A 108 0.41 6.99 12.65
N GLY A 109 0.54 5.98 11.79
CA GLY A 109 1.78 5.24 11.56
C GLY A 109 2.74 5.90 10.57
N ALA A 110 2.37 7.06 10.01
CA ALA A 110 3.21 7.79 9.07
C ALA A 110 4.54 8.19 9.71
N GLU A 111 5.61 8.21 8.90
CA GLU A 111 6.88 8.76 9.36
C GLU A 111 6.69 10.26 9.67
N PRO A 112 7.06 10.74 10.86
CA PRO A 112 6.59 12.04 11.36
C PRO A 112 7.15 13.26 10.61
N HIS A 113 8.32 13.17 9.96
CA HIS A 113 8.95 14.29 9.28
C HIS A 113 8.41 14.47 7.86
N SER A 114 8.36 13.38 7.10
CA SER A 114 7.83 13.32 5.74
C SER A 114 6.31 13.28 5.67
N GLY A 115 5.65 12.68 6.67
CA GLY A 115 4.22 12.38 6.63
C GLY A 115 3.84 11.22 5.70
N LEU A 116 4.85 10.51 5.16
CA LEU A 116 4.71 9.41 4.20
C LEU A 116 4.64 8.04 4.91
N ALA A 117 4.31 7.01 4.14
CA ALA A 117 4.13 5.65 4.64
C ALA A 117 5.47 4.98 4.94
N LEU A 118 5.64 4.45 6.14
CA LEU A 118 6.70 3.48 6.42
C LEU A 118 6.50 2.22 5.57
N GLU A 119 7.59 1.52 5.28
CA GLU A 119 7.51 0.22 4.58
C GLU A 119 6.66 -0.78 5.35
N ASN A 120 6.91 -0.92 6.66
CA ASN A 120 6.19 -1.83 7.53
C ASN A 120 6.22 -1.38 9.00
N ILE A 121 5.23 -1.79 9.79
CA ILE A 121 5.14 -1.52 11.23
C ILE A 121 4.85 -2.83 11.99
N PRO A 122 5.71 -3.25 12.93
CA PRO A 122 7.00 -2.66 13.29
C PRO A 122 8.06 -2.90 12.20
N GLY A 123 8.90 -1.90 11.93
CA GLY A 123 9.94 -1.93 10.91
C GLY A 123 10.99 -0.84 11.16
N ARG A 124 11.65 -0.36 10.10
CA ARG A 124 12.51 0.84 10.23
C ARG A 124 11.65 2.05 10.54
N THR A 125 12.06 2.84 11.51
CA THR A 125 11.26 3.98 12.01
C THR A 125 11.37 5.24 11.16
N THR A 126 12.32 5.30 10.22
CA THR A 126 12.53 6.45 9.33
C THR A 126 12.41 6.10 7.85
N MET A 127 12.39 4.82 7.47
CA MET A 127 12.40 4.44 6.06
C MET A 127 10.97 4.42 5.51
N ILE A 128 10.68 5.35 4.60
CA ILE A 128 9.43 5.39 3.87
C ILE A 128 9.56 4.60 2.56
N ALA A 129 8.44 4.07 2.07
CA ALA A 129 8.33 3.43 0.77
C ALA A 129 7.46 4.28 -0.15
N THR A 130 7.95 4.66 -1.32
CA THR A 130 7.33 5.70 -2.14
C THR A 130 6.03 5.25 -2.79
N GLY A 131 5.94 4.02 -3.32
CA GLY A 131 4.68 3.54 -3.87
C GLY A 131 3.63 3.24 -2.81
N ALA A 132 4.02 2.62 -1.69
CA ALA A 132 3.15 2.48 -0.52
C ALA A 132 2.62 3.84 -0.02
N SER A 133 3.44 4.89 -0.14
CA SER A 133 3.02 6.25 0.18
C SER A 133 2.03 6.83 -0.83
N GLY A 134 2.16 6.50 -2.12
CA GLY A 134 1.14 6.78 -3.13
C GLY A 134 -0.23 6.20 -2.76
N PHE A 135 -0.24 4.94 -2.32
CA PHE A 135 -1.46 4.28 -1.82
C PHE A 135 -1.99 4.99 -0.58
N GLY A 136 -1.11 5.36 0.35
CA GLY A 136 -1.46 6.12 1.55
C GLY A 136 -2.04 7.50 1.27
N ILE A 137 -1.55 8.20 0.25
CA ILE A 137 -2.11 9.49 -0.19
C ILE A 137 -3.56 9.32 -0.68
N MET A 138 -3.86 8.26 -1.43
CA MET A 138 -5.24 7.93 -1.81
C MET A 138 -6.09 7.56 -0.58
N ALA A 139 -5.53 6.84 0.39
CA ALA A 139 -6.21 6.56 1.65
C ALA A 139 -6.52 7.83 2.45
N ILE A 140 -5.68 8.86 2.39
CA ILE A 140 -5.94 10.18 2.99
C ILE A 140 -7.15 10.85 2.34
N VAL A 141 -7.25 10.81 1.01
CA VAL A 141 -8.44 11.32 0.29
C VAL A 141 -9.71 10.58 0.72
N VAL A 142 -9.64 9.25 0.83
CA VAL A 142 -10.76 8.44 1.36
C VAL A 142 -11.07 8.82 2.80
N GLY A 143 -10.06 9.06 3.64
CA GLY A 143 -10.22 9.47 5.03
C GLY A 143 -10.99 10.78 5.19
N VAL A 144 -10.77 11.74 4.29
CA VAL A 144 -11.59 12.97 4.23
C VAL A 144 -13.03 12.66 3.82
N LYS A 145 -13.22 11.87 2.75
CA LYS A 145 -14.56 11.51 2.27
C LYS A 145 -15.39 10.70 3.28
N ARG A 146 -14.73 9.88 4.09
CA ARG A 146 -15.35 9.07 5.17
C ARG A 146 -15.44 9.80 6.50
N GLY A 147 -14.87 11.01 6.61
CA GLY A 147 -14.88 11.79 7.85
C GLY A 147 -14.02 11.20 8.97
N PHE A 148 -12.99 10.42 8.63
CA PHE A 148 -11.98 9.96 9.61
C PHE A 148 -11.08 11.12 10.06
N ILE A 149 -10.84 12.07 9.15
CA ILE A 149 -10.12 13.31 9.36
C ILE A 149 -10.84 14.45 8.64
N THR A 150 -10.54 15.68 9.04
CA THR A 150 -11.00 16.87 8.34
C THR A 150 -10.18 17.14 7.08
N ARG A 151 -10.75 17.92 6.15
CA ARG A 151 -10.03 18.37 4.95
C ARG A 151 -8.81 19.20 5.32
N ASP A 152 -8.93 20.10 6.30
CA ASP A 152 -7.83 20.94 6.79
C ASP A 152 -6.65 20.09 7.31
N GLU A 153 -6.92 19.09 8.15
CA GLU A 153 -5.89 18.15 8.61
C GLU A 153 -5.19 17.45 7.43
N ALA A 154 -5.96 17.02 6.45
CA ALA A 154 -5.44 16.37 5.25
C ALA A 154 -4.59 17.31 4.39
N SER A 155 -5.02 18.56 4.19
CA SER A 155 -4.26 19.60 3.47
C SER A 155 -2.93 19.89 4.17
N GLN A 156 -2.93 20.00 5.51
CA GLN A 156 -1.68 20.15 6.28
C GLN A 156 -0.75 18.94 6.11
N ARG A 157 -1.31 17.73 6.09
CA ARG A 157 -0.52 16.52 5.82
C ARG A 157 0.07 16.53 4.41
N LEU A 158 -0.71 16.88 3.41
CA LEU A 158 -0.26 16.92 2.03
C LEU A 158 0.78 18.00 1.79
N LEU A 159 0.64 19.19 2.39
CA LEU A 159 1.68 20.22 2.35
C LEU A 159 3.02 19.69 2.88
N LYS A 160 3.01 18.98 4.01
CA LYS A 160 4.21 18.35 4.55
C LYS A 160 4.80 17.35 3.54
N ILE A 161 3.97 16.48 2.97
CA ILE A 161 4.38 15.47 1.99
C ILE A 161 5.02 16.11 0.76
N VAL A 162 4.34 17.05 0.09
CA VAL A 162 4.82 17.63 -1.17
C VAL A 162 6.08 18.48 -0.96
N ARG A 163 6.19 19.16 0.18
CA ARG A 163 7.40 19.91 0.56
C ARG A 163 8.58 18.97 0.84
N TYR A 164 8.35 17.84 1.52
CA TYR A 164 9.37 16.81 1.72
C TYR A 164 9.86 16.26 0.37
N LEU A 165 8.93 15.81 -0.49
CA LEU A 165 9.24 15.24 -1.80
C LEU A 165 9.98 16.23 -2.72
N SER A 166 9.68 17.54 -2.60
CA SER A 166 10.39 18.58 -3.36
C SER A 166 11.88 18.71 -3.03
N THR A 167 12.30 18.19 -1.88
CA THR A 167 13.69 18.25 -1.39
C THR A 167 14.38 16.89 -1.32
N ALA A 168 13.62 15.80 -1.47
CA ALA A 168 14.15 14.45 -1.47
C ALA A 168 15.03 14.17 -2.70
N ASP A 169 15.91 13.18 -2.57
CA ASP A 169 16.69 12.66 -3.68
C ASP A 169 15.75 12.20 -4.81
N ARG A 170 16.08 12.65 -6.02
CA ARG A 170 15.41 12.28 -7.26
C ARG A 170 16.45 12.01 -8.31
N PHE A 171 16.14 11.08 -9.21
CA PHE A 171 17.05 10.60 -10.23
C PHE A 171 16.31 10.65 -11.58
N HIS A 172 16.69 11.61 -12.43
CA HIS A 172 15.90 11.93 -13.63
C HIS A 172 14.44 12.23 -13.28
N GLY A 173 14.26 12.99 -12.19
CA GLY A 173 12.96 13.35 -11.60
C GLY A 173 12.20 12.22 -10.90
N ALA A 174 12.50 10.95 -11.19
CA ALA A 174 11.90 9.80 -10.54
C ALA A 174 12.42 9.62 -9.11
N PHE A 175 11.60 8.99 -8.26
CA PHE A 175 11.91 8.73 -6.86
C PHE A 175 12.50 7.32 -6.68
N PRO A 176 13.33 7.11 -5.65
CA PRO A 176 13.69 5.78 -5.19
C PRO A 176 12.52 5.01 -4.62
N HIS A 177 12.67 3.69 -4.52
CA HIS A 177 11.76 2.86 -3.74
C HIS A 177 11.70 3.36 -2.29
N PHE A 178 12.88 3.49 -1.66
CA PHE A 178 12.98 3.86 -0.25
C PHE A 178 13.72 5.17 -0.05
N LEU A 179 13.14 6.03 0.77
CA LEU A 179 13.76 7.26 1.25
C LEU A 179 13.81 7.24 2.77
N ASP A 180 14.83 7.88 3.33
CA ASP A 180 14.83 8.23 4.75
C ASP A 180 13.96 9.47 4.96
N GLY A 181 12.88 9.31 5.73
CA GLY A 181 11.87 10.31 6.00
C GLY A 181 12.38 11.55 6.72
N GLN A 182 13.53 11.48 7.39
CA GLN A 182 14.14 12.65 8.05
C GLN A 182 14.99 13.46 7.09
N THR A 183 15.73 12.79 6.21
CA THR A 183 16.79 13.41 5.41
C THR A 183 16.44 13.59 3.94
N GLY A 184 15.42 12.88 3.45
CA GLY A 184 15.10 12.81 2.03
C GLY A 184 16.11 12.02 1.21
N LYS A 185 16.99 11.23 1.85
CA LYS A 185 18.05 10.49 1.15
C LYS A 185 17.61 9.08 0.77
N VAL A 186 18.08 8.61 -0.39
CA VAL A 186 17.85 7.22 -0.83
C VAL A 186 18.36 6.22 0.21
N VAL A 187 17.58 5.17 0.46
CA VAL A 187 17.96 4.04 1.32
C VAL A 187 18.04 2.79 0.43
N PRO A 188 19.24 2.28 0.12
CA PRO A 188 19.39 1.10 -0.76
C PRO A 188 19.06 -0.21 -0.01
N PHE A 189 17.80 -0.39 0.37
CA PHE A 189 17.35 -1.46 1.24
C PHE A 189 17.36 -2.83 0.56
N PHE A 190 16.94 -2.91 -0.71
CA PHE A 190 17.02 -4.13 -1.51
C PHE A 190 18.43 -4.45 -2.03
N GLY A 191 19.41 -3.65 -1.60
CA GLY A 191 20.82 -3.84 -1.90
C GLY A 191 21.42 -2.65 -2.63
N GLN A 192 22.75 -2.59 -2.69
CA GLN A 192 23.47 -1.43 -3.20
C GLN A 192 23.22 -1.11 -4.68
N ARG A 193 22.67 -2.05 -5.45
CA ARG A 193 22.31 -1.81 -6.86
C ARG A 193 21.03 -0.98 -7.00
N ASP A 194 20.14 -1.05 -6.02
CA ASP A 194 18.89 -0.30 -5.96
C ASP A 194 19.09 0.94 -5.08
N ASN A 195 19.95 1.85 -5.55
CA ASN A 195 20.35 3.08 -4.85
C ASN A 195 19.98 4.34 -5.64
N GLY A 196 19.02 4.24 -6.55
CA GLY A 196 18.61 5.30 -7.46
C GLY A 196 17.10 5.34 -7.65
N ALA A 197 16.64 5.61 -8.87
CA ALA A 197 15.22 5.60 -9.20
C ALA A 197 14.65 4.19 -9.26
N ASP A 198 13.44 4.05 -8.73
CA ASP A 198 12.50 2.98 -8.99
C ASP A 198 11.28 3.59 -9.71
N LEU A 199 11.13 3.27 -11.00
CA LEU A 199 10.09 3.84 -11.84
C LEU A 199 8.69 3.31 -11.50
N VAL A 200 8.60 2.08 -11.00
CA VAL A 200 7.32 1.47 -10.63
C VAL A 200 6.80 2.12 -9.36
N GLU A 201 7.65 2.24 -8.34
CA GLU A 201 7.30 2.93 -7.10
C GLU A 201 7.03 4.43 -7.33
N THR A 202 7.81 5.06 -8.22
CA THR A 202 7.51 6.42 -8.71
C THR A 202 6.10 6.50 -9.31
N SER A 203 5.70 5.52 -10.11
CA SER A 203 4.36 5.52 -10.72
C SER A 203 3.24 5.31 -9.70
N PHE A 204 3.46 4.48 -8.69
CA PHE A 204 2.50 4.30 -7.60
C PHE A 204 2.36 5.57 -6.74
N LEU A 205 3.49 6.22 -6.41
CA LEU A 205 3.51 7.52 -5.73
C LEU A 205 2.73 8.56 -6.54
N MET A 206 3.04 8.66 -7.83
CA MET A 206 2.52 9.70 -8.69
C MET A 206 1.03 9.48 -9.02
N GLN A 207 0.58 8.23 -9.10
CA GLN A 207 -0.85 7.89 -9.13
C GLN A 207 -1.60 8.50 -7.94
N GLY A 208 -1.07 8.34 -6.72
CA GLY A 208 -1.71 8.89 -5.52
C GLY A 208 -1.67 10.41 -5.45
N LEU A 209 -0.54 11.02 -5.80
CA LEU A 209 -0.40 12.48 -5.83
C LEU A 209 -1.34 13.12 -6.88
N LEU A 210 -1.51 12.52 -8.06
CA LEU A 210 -2.45 13.05 -9.05
C LEU A 210 -3.90 12.97 -8.55
N VAL A 211 -4.29 11.90 -7.85
CA VAL A 211 -5.61 11.83 -7.19
C VAL A 211 -5.76 12.93 -6.13
N ALA A 212 -4.73 13.16 -5.31
CA ALA A 212 -4.77 14.24 -4.32
C ALA A 212 -4.87 15.62 -4.98
N LYS A 213 -4.10 15.89 -6.03
CA LYS A 213 -4.16 17.15 -6.78
C LYS A 213 -5.57 17.44 -7.31
N GLU A 214 -6.25 16.44 -7.87
CA GLU A 214 -7.61 16.62 -8.40
C GLU A 214 -8.69 16.68 -7.29
N PHE A 215 -8.41 16.16 -6.08
CA PHE A 215 -9.33 16.21 -4.96
C PHE A 215 -9.18 17.46 -4.08
N PHE A 216 -7.96 18.01 -3.99
CA PHE A 216 -7.62 19.24 -3.26
C PHE A 216 -7.53 20.42 -4.24
N ASP A 217 -8.70 20.88 -4.67
CA ASP A 217 -8.94 21.84 -5.75
C ASP A 217 -9.47 23.21 -5.27
N GLU A 218 -9.45 23.51 -3.97
CA GLU A 218 -9.94 24.80 -3.46
C GLU A 218 -8.95 25.94 -3.76
N GLU A 219 -9.48 27.15 -3.98
CA GLU A 219 -8.70 28.37 -4.25
C GLU A 219 -8.02 28.97 -2.99
N ASN A 220 -7.65 28.12 -2.03
CA ASN A 220 -6.91 28.53 -0.83
C ASN A 220 -5.40 28.33 -1.03
N SER A 221 -4.57 29.06 -0.28
CA SER A 221 -3.11 29.04 -0.47
C SER A 221 -2.47 27.68 -0.27
N GLU A 222 -3.06 26.84 0.58
CA GLU A 222 -2.52 25.52 0.92
C GLU A 222 -2.74 24.54 -0.24
N GLU A 223 -3.95 24.47 -0.77
CA GLU A 223 -4.31 23.59 -1.88
C GLU A 223 -3.70 24.05 -3.21
N ILE A 224 -3.56 25.38 -3.41
CA ILE A 224 -2.79 25.92 -4.54
C ILE A 224 -1.32 25.47 -4.48
N GLU A 225 -0.70 25.49 -3.30
CA GLU A 225 0.68 25.01 -3.14
C GLU A 225 0.78 23.49 -3.33
N ILE A 226 -0.17 22.71 -2.80
CA ILE A 226 -0.24 21.25 -3.03
C ILE A 226 -0.32 20.95 -4.53
N SER A 227 -1.30 21.54 -5.21
CA SER A 227 -1.55 21.31 -6.64
C SER A 227 -0.36 21.72 -7.51
N SER A 228 0.18 22.92 -7.30
CA SER A 228 1.33 23.42 -8.08
C SER A 228 2.61 22.63 -7.82
N THR A 229 2.84 22.17 -6.59
CA THR A 229 4.00 21.33 -6.26
C THR A 229 3.87 19.94 -6.89
N ILE A 230 2.68 19.33 -6.84
CA ILE A 230 2.42 18.04 -7.48
C ILE A 230 2.60 18.13 -9.00
N GLU A 231 2.04 19.17 -9.63
CA GLU A 231 2.19 19.42 -11.06
C GLU A 231 3.67 19.56 -11.45
N LYS A 232 4.45 20.30 -10.65
CA LYS A 232 5.90 20.43 -10.87
C LYS A 232 6.62 19.10 -10.74
N LEU A 233 6.37 18.33 -9.67
CA LEU A 233 6.98 17.01 -9.47
C LEU A 233 6.65 16.08 -10.64
N TRP A 234 5.40 16.07 -11.08
CA TRP A 234 4.94 15.28 -12.23
C TRP A 234 5.66 15.63 -13.53
N GLN A 235 5.76 16.93 -13.84
CA GLN A 235 6.43 17.44 -15.04
C GLN A 235 7.95 17.24 -15.03
N GLU A 236 8.56 17.11 -13.86
CA GLU A 236 10.02 16.91 -13.73
C GLU A 236 10.44 15.44 -13.87
N ILE A 237 9.52 14.47 -13.83
CA ILE A 237 9.86 13.05 -14.03
C ILE A 237 10.15 12.79 -15.50
N GLU A 238 11.40 12.42 -15.80
CA GLU A 238 11.87 12.12 -17.15
C GLU A 238 11.50 10.67 -17.54
N TRP A 239 10.22 10.35 -17.76
CA TRP A 239 9.80 8.97 -18.07
C TRP A 239 10.48 8.39 -19.32
N ASP A 240 10.78 9.24 -20.29
CA ASP A 240 11.51 8.90 -21.50
C ASP A 240 12.98 8.52 -21.25
N TRP A 241 13.60 9.00 -20.16
CA TRP A 241 14.93 8.55 -19.72
C TRP A 241 14.97 7.04 -19.45
N PHE A 242 13.90 6.51 -18.85
CA PHE A 242 13.78 5.10 -18.48
C PHE A 242 13.53 4.17 -19.68
N ARG A 243 13.43 4.73 -20.88
CA ARG A 243 13.47 4.00 -22.13
C ARG A 243 14.93 3.87 -22.59
N GLN A 244 15.67 2.97 -21.94
CA GLN A 244 17.10 2.79 -22.24
C GLN A 244 17.35 2.41 -23.71
N GLU A 245 18.44 2.93 -24.28
CA GLU A 245 18.78 2.72 -25.70
C GLU A 245 19.00 1.24 -26.08
N SER A 246 19.45 0.42 -25.13
CA SER A 246 19.69 -1.03 -25.33
C SER A 246 18.40 -1.85 -25.42
N SER A 247 17.27 -1.32 -24.94
CA SER A 247 15.96 -1.98 -24.91
C SER A 247 14.85 -0.97 -25.24
N PRO A 248 14.88 -0.31 -26.42
CA PRO A 248 14.05 0.86 -26.71
C PRO A 248 12.56 0.54 -26.89
N GLY A 249 12.17 -0.74 -26.82
CA GLY A 249 10.78 -1.18 -26.80
C GLY A 249 10.13 -1.17 -25.41
N PHE A 250 10.92 -1.03 -24.34
CA PHE A 250 10.51 -1.20 -22.95
C PHE A 250 10.85 0.02 -22.10
N LEU A 251 10.09 0.22 -21.02
CA LEU A 251 10.58 0.95 -19.86
C LEU A 251 11.45 0.02 -19.01
N THR A 252 12.46 0.57 -18.36
CA THR A 252 13.30 -0.14 -17.39
C THR A 252 12.94 0.33 -15.98
N TRP A 253 12.79 -0.63 -15.07
CA TRP A 253 12.35 -0.41 -13.69
C TRP A 253 13.29 0.51 -12.92
N HIS A 254 14.61 0.28 -13.01
CA HIS A 254 15.58 0.93 -12.15
C HIS A 254 16.62 1.73 -12.93
N TRP A 255 17.08 2.82 -12.34
CA TRP A 255 18.30 3.52 -12.77
C TRP A 255 19.09 3.99 -11.55
N SER A 256 20.39 3.68 -11.51
CA SER A 256 21.29 4.05 -10.44
C SER A 256 22.20 5.22 -10.82
N PRO A 257 22.46 6.19 -9.92
CA PRO A 257 23.34 7.34 -10.20
C PRO A 257 24.81 6.96 -10.41
N ASP A 258 25.27 5.84 -9.85
CA ASP A 258 26.66 5.38 -9.92
C ASP A 258 26.84 4.05 -10.65
N GLN A 259 25.76 3.30 -10.85
CA GLN A 259 25.75 1.99 -11.53
C GLN A 259 24.84 1.94 -12.75
N TYR A 260 24.18 3.04 -13.11
CA TYR A 260 23.34 3.17 -14.30
C TYR A 260 22.26 2.06 -14.36
N TRP A 261 22.22 1.29 -15.44
CA TRP A 261 21.21 0.25 -15.70
C TRP A 261 21.56 -1.12 -15.11
N THR A 262 22.39 -1.21 -14.05
CA THR A 262 22.95 -2.49 -13.55
C THR A 262 21.92 -3.57 -13.18
N ILE A 263 20.71 -3.18 -12.74
CA ILE A 263 19.63 -4.13 -12.44
C ILE A 263 18.99 -4.65 -13.74
N ASP A 264 18.95 -3.81 -14.78
CA ASP A 264 18.48 -4.13 -16.14
C ASP A 264 17.14 -4.88 -16.20
N HIS A 265 16.15 -4.43 -15.42
CA HIS A 265 14.84 -5.08 -15.34
C HIS A 265 13.82 -4.35 -16.20
N GLN A 266 13.41 -4.95 -17.33
CA GLN A 266 12.39 -4.37 -18.21
C GLN A 266 10.99 -4.59 -17.67
N LEU A 267 10.15 -3.56 -17.76
CA LEU A 267 8.76 -3.59 -17.35
C LEU A 267 7.93 -4.32 -18.41
N ILE A 268 7.46 -5.52 -18.08
CA ILE A 268 6.78 -6.41 -19.02
C ILE A 268 5.57 -7.00 -18.31
N GLY A 269 4.37 -6.60 -18.72
CA GLY A 269 3.12 -7.14 -18.20
C GLY A 269 2.84 -8.53 -18.78
N TRP A 270 1.90 -9.32 -18.27
CA TRP A 270 1.01 -9.00 -17.16
C TRP A 270 1.74 -9.08 -15.81
N ASN A 271 1.72 -7.99 -15.05
CA ASN A 271 2.18 -7.88 -13.66
C ASN A 271 1.59 -6.58 -13.04
N GLU A 272 2.21 -6.01 -12.02
CA GLU A 272 1.72 -4.83 -11.30
C GLU A 272 1.97 -3.47 -12.00
N THR A 273 2.75 -3.44 -13.08
CA THR A 273 3.41 -2.21 -13.57
C THR A 273 2.67 -1.48 -14.70
N MET A 274 1.35 -1.71 -14.84
CA MET A 274 0.58 -1.09 -15.91
C MET A 274 0.54 0.43 -15.78
N ILE A 275 0.25 0.93 -14.58
CA ILE A 275 0.16 2.37 -14.31
C ILE A 275 1.45 3.10 -14.63
N THR A 276 2.60 2.41 -14.51
CA THR A 276 3.91 2.93 -14.93
C THR A 276 3.94 3.30 -16.40
N TYR A 277 3.42 2.43 -17.27
CA TYR A 277 3.30 2.74 -18.70
C TYR A 277 2.27 3.84 -18.97
N PHE A 278 1.12 3.82 -18.30
CA PHE A 278 0.09 4.86 -18.51
C PHE A 278 0.58 6.24 -18.11
N LEU A 279 1.25 6.37 -16.97
CA LEU A 279 1.84 7.63 -16.55
C LEU A 279 2.98 8.06 -17.47
N ALA A 280 3.87 7.13 -17.87
CA ALA A 280 4.90 7.46 -18.85
C ALA A 280 4.32 7.98 -20.18
N ILE A 281 3.20 7.42 -20.65
CA ILE A 281 2.51 7.86 -21.87
C ILE A 281 1.81 9.21 -21.64
N ALA A 282 1.24 9.43 -20.46
CA ALA A 282 0.48 10.64 -20.12
C ALA A 282 1.37 11.84 -19.76
N SER A 283 2.68 11.66 -19.57
CA SER A 283 3.58 12.74 -19.18
C SER A 283 3.54 13.92 -20.17
N PRO A 284 3.32 15.15 -19.69
CA PRO A 284 3.18 16.33 -20.54
C PRO A 284 4.53 16.86 -21.06
N THR A 285 5.64 16.46 -20.45
CA THR A 285 6.99 16.99 -20.70
C THR A 285 7.97 15.92 -21.17
N HIS A 286 7.84 14.71 -20.64
CA HIS A 286 8.78 13.60 -20.85
C HIS A 286 8.04 12.32 -21.23
N SER A 287 7.09 12.40 -22.16
CA SER A 287 6.27 11.25 -22.54
C SER A 287 7.03 10.22 -23.37
N VAL A 288 6.61 8.97 -23.21
CA VAL A 288 6.93 7.90 -24.15
C VAL A 288 5.80 7.69 -25.18
N PRO A 289 6.09 7.16 -26.38
CA PRO A 289 5.05 6.89 -27.36
C PRO A 289 4.01 5.90 -26.84
N ALA A 290 2.73 6.15 -27.10
CA ALA A 290 1.63 5.25 -26.73
C ALA A 290 1.81 3.81 -27.25
N SER A 291 2.55 3.62 -28.36
CA SER A 291 2.91 2.30 -28.87
C SER A 291 3.73 1.46 -27.88
N MET A 292 4.37 2.07 -26.86
CA MET A 292 5.10 1.35 -25.82
C MET A 292 4.23 0.51 -24.91
N TYR A 293 2.93 0.81 -24.85
CA TYR A 293 1.97 -0.13 -24.28
C TYR A 293 2.05 -1.50 -24.97
N TYR A 294 2.13 -1.53 -26.29
CA TYR A 294 2.20 -2.80 -27.04
C TYR A 294 3.63 -3.31 -27.25
N SER A 295 4.62 -2.43 -27.44
CA SER A 295 6.00 -2.88 -27.64
C SER A 295 6.69 -3.33 -26.35
N GLY A 296 6.24 -2.80 -25.20
CA GLY A 296 6.82 -3.00 -23.88
C GLY A 296 5.91 -3.80 -22.96
N TRP A 297 4.86 -3.16 -22.44
CA TRP A 297 3.92 -3.78 -21.49
C TRP A 297 3.32 -5.09 -22.03
N ALA A 298 2.64 -5.02 -23.17
CA ALA A 298 2.03 -6.15 -23.87
C ALA A 298 2.94 -6.74 -24.97
N SER A 299 4.27 -6.64 -24.79
CA SER A 299 5.25 -7.04 -25.80
C SER A 299 5.08 -8.49 -26.24
N GLN A 300 5.13 -8.73 -27.54
CA GLN A 300 5.07 -10.07 -28.15
C GLN A 300 6.47 -10.64 -28.43
N SER A 301 7.53 -9.92 -28.07
CA SER A 301 8.91 -10.33 -28.33
C SER A 301 9.31 -11.60 -27.56
N GLU A 302 10.26 -12.36 -28.10
CA GLU A 302 10.82 -13.54 -27.42
C GLU A 302 11.34 -13.20 -26.02
N LYS A 303 11.99 -12.04 -25.86
CA LYS A 303 12.47 -11.54 -24.56
C LYS A 303 11.33 -11.44 -23.54
N ALA A 304 10.19 -10.89 -23.95
CA ALA A 304 9.02 -10.72 -23.08
C ALA A 304 8.33 -12.05 -22.78
N GLN A 305 8.25 -12.95 -23.76
CA GLN A 305 7.77 -14.31 -23.54
C GLN A 305 8.63 -15.01 -22.50
N GLN A 306 9.95 -15.04 -22.67
CA GLN A 306 10.86 -15.67 -21.71
C GLN A 306 10.80 -15.03 -20.32
N TYR A 307 10.69 -13.71 -20.23
CA TYR A 307 10.48 -13.02 -18.96
C TYR A 307 9.27 -13.57 -18.19
N ARG A 308 8.11 -13.65 -18.85
CA ARG A 308 6.86 -14.15 -18.26
C ARG A 308 6.95 -15.60 -17.84
N LYS A 309 7.55 -16.43 -18.69
CA LYS A 309 7.77 -17.86 -18.39
C LYS A 309 8.70 -18.08 -17.21
N ASN A 310 9.70 -17.22 -17.08
CA ASN A 310 10.69 -17.34 -16.01
C ASN A 310 10.09 -17.08 -14.64
N TRP A 311 9.25 -16.05 -14.48
CA TRP A 311 8.62 -15.79 -13.19
C TRP A 311 7.36 -16.65 -12.99
N GLY A 312 6.49 -16.76 -13.98
CA GLY A 312 5.22 -17.50 -13.87
C GLY A 312 5.36 -19.01 -13.94
N LYS A 313 6.56 -19.54 -14.24
CA LYS A 313 6.88 -20.98 -14.33
C LYS A 313 5.96 -21.78 -15.28
N THR A 314 5.35 -21.12 -16.25
CA THR A 314 4.42 -21.69 -17.23
C THR A 314 4.52 -20.98 -18.57
N GLU A 315 4.09 -21.63 -19.65
CA GLU A 315 3.94 -21.01 -20.98
C GLU A 315 2.66 -20.15 -21.06
N ASP A 316 1.71 -20.36 -20.15
CA ASP A 316 0.42 -19.66 -20.12
C ASP A 316 0.59 -18.15 -19.93
N GLY A 317 0.00 -17.38 -20.84
CA GLY A 317 0.13 -15.93 -20.81
C GLY A 317 1.51 -15.40 -21.22
N SER A 318 2.43 -16.26 -21.67
CA SER A 318 3.75 -15.82 -22.18
C SER A 318 3.62 -14.85 -23.37
N MET A 319 2.53 -14.94 -24.12
CA MET A 319 2.17 -14.01 -25.20
C MET A 319 1.43 -12.76 -24.71
N TYR A 320 1.51 -12.45 -23.41
CA TYR A 320 0.67 -11.47 -22.70
C TYR A 320 -0.82 -11.87 -22.66
N THR A 321 -1.40 -12.13 -23.83
CA THR A 321 -2.63 -12.91 -23.97
C THR A 321 -2.40 -14.34 -23.47
N ASN A 322 -3.43 -14.92 -22.88
CA ASN A 322 -3.41 -16.25 -22.30
C ASN A 322 -4.40 -17.16 -23.03
N GLY A 323 -5.71 -17.00 -22.80
CA GLY A 323 -6.78 -17.76 -23.44
C GLY A 323 -7.07 -19.13 -22.80
N ASN A 324 -6.28 -19.58 -21.82
CA ASN A 324 -6.56 -20.80 -21.07
C ASN A 324 -7.75 -20.62 -20.11
N THR A 325 -8.27 -21.74 -19.61
CA THR A 325 -9.42 -21.78 -18.69
C THR A 325 -9.01 -22.39 -17.36
N TYR A 326 -9.19 -21.65 -16.28
CA TYR A 326 -8.88 -22.06 -14.90
C TYR A 326 -10.16 -22.05 -14.09
N TYR A 327 -10.47 -23.13 -13.35
CA TYR A 327 -11.71 -23.23 -12.57
C TYR A 327 -12.98 -22.90 -13.39
N GLY A 328 -13.02 -23.29 -14.67
CA GLY A 328 -14.12 -22.99 -15.59
C GLY A 328 -14.16 -21.56 -16.13
N ILE A 329 -13.18 -20.71 -15.80
CA ILE A 329 -13.10 -19.30 -16.19
C ILE A 329 -11.98 -19.13 -17.22
N THR A 330 -12.34 -18.77 -18.45
CA THR A 330 -11.35 -18.38 -19.48
C THR A 330 -10.70 -17.04 -19.12
N LEU A 331 -9.37 -16.98 -19.11
CA LEU A 331 -8.59 -15.78 -18.82
C LEU A 331 -7.96 -15.20 -20.10
N PRO A 332 -8.46 -14.08 -20.65
CA PRO A 332 -7.94 -13.51 -21.91
C PRO A 332 -6.49 -13.01 -21.82
N VAL A 333 -6.15 -12.30 -20.74
CA VAL A 333 -4.82 -11.71 -20.51
C VAL A 333 -4.36 -12.07 -19.10
N GLY A 334 -3.08 -12.42 -18.95
CA GLY A 334 -2.52 -12.76 -17.65
C GLY A 334 -1.50 -13.87 -17.74
N VAL A 335 -0.35 -13.71 -17.11
CA VAL A 335 0.63 -14.80 -16.98
C VAL A 335 0.11 -15.80 -15.95
N SER A 336 0.30 -17.09 -16.24
CA SER A 336 -0.32 -18.15 -15.43
C SER A 336 -1.82 -17.88 -15.30
N ASN A 337 -2.41 -18.16 -14.16
CA ASN A 337 -3.82 -17.90 -13.90
C ASN A 337 -4.10 -16.51 -13.31
N GLY A 338 -3.14 -15.57 -13.42
CA GLY A 338 -3.28 -14.17 -13.01
C GLY A 338 -2.15 -13.64 -12.14
N GLY A 339 -1.30 -14.51 -11.60
CA GLY A 339 -0.23 -14.18 -10.67
C GLY A 339 -0.73 -13.79 -9.27
N PRO A 340 0.13 -13.17 -8.44
CA PRO A 340 -0.27 -12.63 -7.14
C PRO A 340 -1.40 -11.61 -7.27
N LEU A 341 -2.40 -11.68 -6.38
CA LEU A 341 -3.63 -10.90 -6.55
C LEU A 341 -3.41 -9.37 -6.50
N PHE A 342 -2.33 -8.89 -5.87
CA PHE A 342 -2.02 -7.45 -5.89
C PHE A 342 -1.80 -6.88 -7.30
N PHE A 343 -1.53 -7.72 -8.31
CA PHE A 343 -1.46 -7.29 -9.71
C PHE A 343 -2.74 -6.61 -10.18
N ILE A 344 -3.91 -7.00 -9.66
CA ILE A 344 -5.19 -6.35 -9.95
C ILE A 344 -5.55 -5.20 -8.98
N HIS A 345 -4.63 -4.81 -8.08
CA HIS A 345 -4.83 -3.71 -7.13
C HIS A 345 -4.01 -2.47 -7.51
N TYR A 346 -2.68 -2.57 -7.49
CA TYR A 346 -1.80 -1.38 -7.39
C TYR A 346 -1.91 -0.43 -8.57
N SER A 347 -1.99 -0.99 -9.78
CA SER A 347 -2.18 -0.18 -10.99
C SER A 347 -3.59 0.40 -11.13
N TYR A 348 -4.56 -0.06 -10.34
CA TYR A 348 -5.99 0.17 -10.56
C TYR A 348 -6.69 0.89 -9.40
N PHE A 349 -5.94 1.40 -8.42
CA PHE A 349 -6.53 2.22 -7.36
C PHE A 349 -7.11 3.53 -7.90
N ALA A 350 -6.47 4.15 -8.90
CA ALA A 350 -6.97 5.34 -9.59
C ALA A 350 -7.29 5.11 -11.07
N LEU A 351 -6.51 4.26 -11.76
CA LEU A 351 -6.81 3.90 -13.14
C LEU A 351 -8.01 2.96 -13.18
N ASP A 352 -9.18 3.55 -13.45
CA ASP A 352 -10.46 2.85 -13.46
C ASP A 352 -10.49 1.73 -14.52
N PRO A 353 -10.41 0.44 -14.12
CA PRO A 353 -10.31 -0.66 -15.06
C PRO A 353 -11.61 -0.85 -15.87
N HIS A 354 -12.75 -0.32 -15.42
CA HIS A 354 -14.02 -0.39 -16.16
C HIS A 354 -13.96 0.42 -17.46
N LYS A 355 -13.18 1.50 -17.45
CA LYS A 355 -13.02 2.43 -18.57
C LYS A 355 -11.81 2.09 -19.43
N LEU A 356 -11.11 1.00 -19.11
CA LEU A 356 -9.89 0.62 -19.77
C LEU A 356 -10.08 -0.66 -20.59
N THR A 357 -9.91 -0.53 -21.90
CA THR A 357 -10.00 -1.64 -22.85
C THR A 357 -8.90 -1.48 -23.87
N ASP A 358 -8.09 -2.52 -24.04
CA ASP A 358 -7.08 -2.58 -25.09
C ASP A 358 -7.55 -3.47 -26.25
N ALA A 359 -6.64 -3.86 -27.15
CA ALA A 359 -6.96 -4.74 -28.28
C ALA A 359 -7.38 -6.17 -27.86
N TYR A 360 -7.20 -6.55 -26.60
CA TYR A 360 -7.35 -7.90 -26.10
C TYR A 360 -8.49 -8.05 -25.10
N VAL A 361 -8.67 -7.10 -24.17
CA VAL A 361 -9.62 -7.25 -23.07
C VAL A 361 -10.07 -5.92 -22.45
N ASN A 362 -11.24 -5.92 -21.83
CA ASN A 362 -11.60 -4.92 -20.81
C ASN A 362 -10.97 -5.33 -19.47
N TYR A 363 -10.28 -4.40 -18.81
CA TYR A 363 -9.50 -4.75 -17.63
C TYR A 363 -10.33 -5.02 -16.40
N PHE A 364 -11.51 -4.43 -16.25
CA PHE A 364 -12.36 -4.80 -15.13
C PHE A 364 -12.81 -6.25 -15.26
N ASP A 365 -13.26 -6.64 -16.45
CA ASP A 365 -13.68 -8.02 -16.72
C ASP A 365 -12.52 -9.01 -16.54
N ASN A 366 -11.30 -8.66 -17.01
CA ASN A 366 -10.12 -9.51 -16.85
C ASN A 366 -9.69 -9.62 -15.38
N ASN A 367 -9.65 -8.51 -14.65
CA ASN A 367 -9.24 -8.46 -13.25
C ASN A 367 -10.25 -9.21 -12.36
N GLN A 368 -11.55 -9.07 -12.65
CA GLN A 368 -12.59 -9.83 -11.97
C GLN A 368 -12.41 -11.34 -12.17
N ARG A 369 -12.04 -11.78 -13.38
CA ARG A 369 -11.73 -13.19 -13.64
C ARG A 369 -10.54 -13.67 -12.81
N ILE A 370 -9.47 -12.88 -12.69
CA ILE A 370 -8.32 -13.21 -11.84
C ILE A 370 -8.74 -13.34 -10.38
N ALA A 371 -9.57 -12.42 -9.87
CA ALA A 371 -10.10 -12.51 -8.50
C ALA A 371 -10.93 -13.78 -8.28
N GLN A 372 -11.82 -14.12 -9.21
CA GLN A 372 -12.65 -15.33 -9.14
C GLN A 372 -11.82 -16.61 -9.24
N ILE A 373 -10.80 -16.64 -10.10
CA ILE A 373 -9.85 -17.77 -10.20
C ILE A 373 -9.11 -17.95 -8.87
N ASN A 374 -8.63 -16.86 -8.27
CA ASN A 374 -7.96 -16.90 -6.96
C ASN A 374 -8.89 -17.42 -5.87
N GLN A 375 -10.14 -16.91 -5.80
CA GLN A 375 -11.14 -17.40 -4.86
C GLN A 375 -11.46 -18.89 -5.07
N ASN A 376 -11.68 -19.31 -6.32
CA ASN A 376 -12.01 -20.69 -6.64
C ASN A 376 -10.86 -21.66 -6.30
N TYR A 377 -9.60 -21.24 -6.47
CA TYR A 377 -8.45 -22.00 -5.99
C TYR A 377 -8.49 -22.19 -4.47
N CYS A 378 -8.78 -21.14 -3.71
CA CYS A 378 -8.88 -21.22 -2.25
C CYS A 378 -10.09 -22.06 -1.79
N ILE A 379 -11.19 -22.08 -2.56
CA ILE A 379 -12.33 -22.96 -2.30
C ILE A 379 -11.96 -24.43 -2.55
N ASP A 380 -11.27 -24.72 -3.66
CA ASP A 380 -10.83 -26.06 -4.01
C ASP A 380 -9.76 -26.58 -3.03
N ASN A 381 -8.86 -25.69 -2.60
CA ASN A 381 -7.85 -25.93 -1.58
C ASN A 381 -7.05 -27.24 -1.78
N PRO A 382 -6.38 -27.40 -2.94
CA PRO A 382 -5.72 -28.67 -3.30
C PRO A 382 -4.63 -29.09 -2.30
N GLU A 383 -3.97 -28.11 -1.69
CA GLU A 383 -2.92 -28.30 -0.68
C GLU A 383 -3.48 -28.48 0.75
N ASN A 384 -4.81 -28.48 0.91
CA ASN A 384 -5.51 -28.68 2.19
C ASN A 384 -5.04 -27.72 3.30
N HIS A 385 -4.80 -26.45 2.96
CA HIS A 385 -4.46 -25.41 3.92
C HIS A 385 -5.62 -25.15 4.88
N LEU A 386 -5.30 -24.95 6.16
CA LEU A 386 -6.31 -24.69 7.17
C LEU A 386 -7.01 -23.35 6.91
N GLY A 387 -8.33 -23.37 6.91
CA GLY A 387 -9.18 -22.18 6.84
C GLY A 387 -9.53 -21.71 5.42
N TYR A 388 -8.80 -22.14 4.39
CA TYR A 388 -9.05 -21.74 3.00
C TYR A 388 -10.47 -22.14 2.58
N GLY A 389 -11.16 -21.23 1.88
CA GLY A 389 -12.54 -21.42 1.47
C GLY A 389 -13.14 -20.16 0.84
N GLU A 390 -14.47 -20.16 0.68
CA GLU A 390 -15.24 -19.07 0.04
C GLU A 390 -15.01 -17.71 0.72
N ASP A 391 -14.82 -17.72 2.04
CA ASP A 391 -14.64 -16.54 2.89
C ASP A 391 -13.17 -16.30 3.31
N PHE A 392 -12.22 -17.13 2.86
CA PHE A 392 -10.80 -17.02 3.19
C PHE A 392 -9.94 -17.34 1.96
N TRP A 393 -9.71 -16.30 1.17
CA TRP A 393 -9.04 -16.35 -0.12
C TRP A 393 -8.26 -15.06 -0.37
N GLY A 394 -7.58 -14.97 -1.51
CA GLY A 394 -6.84 -13.77 -1.92
C GLY A 394 -5.33 -13.94 -1.85
N LEU A 395 -4.81 -15.05 -2.38
CA LEU A 395 -3.38 -15.33 -2.43
C LEU A 395 -2.63 -14.20 -3.14
N THR A 396 -1.66 -13.62 -2.45
CA THR A 396 -0.91 -12.45 -2.91
C THR A 396 0.43 -12.36 -2.19
N ALA A 397 1.29 -11.45 -2.66
CA ALA A 397 2.59 -11.24 -2.05
C ALA A 397 2.51 -10.72 -0.61
N SER A 398 3.31 -11.30 0.28
CA SER A 398 3.50 -10.85 1.65
C SER A 398 4.78 -11.43 2.27
N ASP A 399 5.21 -10.87 3.40
CA ASP A 399 6.18 -11.52 4.27
C ASP A 399 5.52 -12.69 5.01
N GLY A 400 6.11 -13.88 4.89
CA GLY A 400 5.77 -15.06 5.68
C GLY A 400 6.81 -15.34 6.78
N PRO A 401 6.67 -16.46 7.51
CA PRO A 401 7.61 -16.85 8.57
C PRO A 401 9.05 -17.09 8.07
N TYR A 402 9.25 -17.24 6.76
CA TYR A 402 10.55 -17.50 6.13
C TYR A 402 11.01 -16.38 5.19
N GLY A 403 10.35 -15.23 5.23
CA GLY A 403 10.61 -14.08 4.37
C GLY A 403 9.53 -13.86 3.32
N TYR A 404 9.80 -12.94 2.40
CA TYR A 404 8.90 -12.57 1.32
C TYR A 404 8.56 -13.74 0.41
N SER A 405 7.27 -13.90 0.12
CA SER A 405 6.75 -14.79 -0.92
C SER A 405 5.76 -14.02 -1.77
N ALA A 406 5.82 -14.22 -3.09
CA ALA A 406 4.83 -13.72 -4.04
C ALA A 406 3.78 -14.83 -4.28
N ASP A 407 2.92 -15.06 -3.30
CA ASP A 407 1.97 -16.18 -3.37
C ASP A 407 0.92 -15.96 -4.47
N GLU A 408 0.61 -17.05 -5.18
CA GLU A 408 -0.36 -17.10 -6.27
C GLU A 408 -1.12 -18.45 -6.22
N PRO A 409 -2.30 -18.55 -6.84
CA PRO A 409 -3.07 -19.80 -6.89
C PRO A 409 -2.41 -20.84 -7.81
N ASN A 410 -1.32 -21.47 -7.37
CA ASN A 410 -0.53 -22.40 -8.19
C ASN A 410 -1.34 -23.65 -8.59
N VAL A 411 -1.69 -23.76 -9.88
CA VAL A 411 -2.41 -24.92 -10.45
C VAL A 411 -1.48 -25.98 -11.02
#